data_AF-A0A968BRW6-F1
#
_entry.id   AF-A0A968BRW6-F1
#
_cell.length_a   1.000
_cell.length_b   1.000
_cell.length_c   1.000
_cell.angle_alpha   90.00
_cell.angle_beta   90.00
_cell.angle_gamma   90.00
#
_symmetry.space_group_name_H-M   'P 1'
#
loop_
_entity.id
_entity.type
_entity.pdbx_description
1 polymer ?
#
loop_
_entity_poly.entity_id
_entity_poly.type
_entity_poly.pdbx_seq_one_letter_code
_entity_poly.pdbx_strand_id
1 'polypeptide(L)'
;ERKSASEVVDYLNRCFAIIIGHVVAHRGMVNKFGGDAIVAIWNAPQECPDHAFEACQAALASVEELGRVAEPDPSLSGARFGFGINTGEALVG
;
A
#
# COMPACT_ATOMS: atom_id res chain seq x y z
N GLU A 1 9.45 -19.70 13.45
CA GLU A 1 8.21 -19.23 12.80
C GLU A 1 8.01 -20.01 11.51
N ARG A 2 6.83 -20.59 11.26
CA ARG A 2 6.54 -21.21 9.96
C ARG A 2 5.06 -21.04 9.64
N LYS A 3 4.71 -19.91 9.03
CA LYS A 3 3.52 -19.84 8.17
C LYS A 3 3.80 -20.71 6.94
N SER A 4 2.83 -21.48 6.50
CA SER A 4 2.84 -22.15 5.19
C SER A 4 2.81 -21.12 4.06
N ALA A 5 3.13 -21.55 2.84
CA ALA A 5 3.06 -20.66 1.68
C ALA A 5 1.67 -20.04 1.48
N SER A 6 0.59 -20.81 1.71
CA SER A 6 -0.79 -20.29 1.62
C SER A 6 -1.04 -19.22 2.67
N GLU A 7 -0.63 -19.46 3.93
CA GLU A 7 -0.84 -18.50 5.02
C GLU A 7 -0.07 -17.19 4.81
N VAL A 8 1.09 -17.23 4.14
CA VAL A 8 1.83 -16.02 3.76
C VAL A 8 1.09 -15.27 2.66
N VAL A 9 0.60 -15.97 1.62
CA VAL A 9 -0.16 -15.35 0.53
C VAL A 9 -1.44 -14.71 1.05
N ASP A 10 -2.19 -15.42 1.90
CA ASP A 10 -3.43 -14.90 2.48
C ASP A 10 -3.17 -13.67 3.35
N TYR A 11 -2.11 -13.71 4.16
CA TYR A 11 -1.68 -12.56 4.96
C TYR A 11 -1.33 -11.34 4.09
N LEU A 12 -0.52 -11.53 3.04
CA LEU A 12 -0.11 -10.46 2.13
C LEU A 12 -1.32 -9.88 1.38
N ASN A 13 -2.19 -10.73 0.85
CA ASN A 13 -3.38 -10.31 0.12
C ASN A 13 -4.30 -9.42 0.96
N ARG A 14 -4.46 -9.74 2.25
CA ARG A 14 -5.27 -8.93 3.16
C ARG A 14 -4.64 -7.57 3.45
N CYS A 15 -3.33 -7.52 3.67
CA CYS A 15 -2.62 -6.26 3.87
C CYS A 15 -2.65 -5.41 2.60
N PHE A 16 -2.42 -6.04 1.44
CA PHE A 16 -2.45 -5.39 0.14
C PHE A 16 -3.84 -4.85 -0.19
N ALA A 17 -4.92 -5.56 0.12
CA ALA A 17 -6.27 -5.06 -0.10
C ALA A 17 -6.51 -3.71 0.60
N ILE A 18 -6.04 -3.56 1.84
CA ILE A 18 -6.13 -2.30 2.59
C ILE A 18 -5.31 -1.20 1.91
N ILE A 19 -4.03 -1.46 1.63
CA ILE A 19 -3.11 -0.48 1.03
C ILE A 19 -3.62 -0.03 -0.35
N ILE A 20 -4.05 -0.97 -1.19
CA ILE A 20 -4.58 -0.69 -2.53
C ILE A 20 -5.85 0.17 -2.42
N GLY A 21 -6.73 -0.15 -1.47
CA GLY A 21 -7.92 0.65 -1.20
C GLY A 21 -7.59 2.11 -0.93
N HIS A 22 -6.60 2.37 -0.06
CA HIS A 22 -6.15 3.74 0.22
C HIS A 22 -5.41 4.39 -0.94
N VAL A 23 -4.56 3.66 -1.67
CA VAL A 23 -3.91 4.18 -2.90
C VAL A 23 -4.96 4.70 -3.88
N VAL A 24 -6.00 3.90 -4.17
CA VAL A 24 -7.07 4.29 -5.11
C VAL A 24 -7.93 5.42 -4.55
N ALA A 25 -8.29 5.38 -3.26
CA ALA A 25 -9.07 6.44 -2.62
C ALA A 25 -8.36 7.80 -2.65
N HIS A 26 -7.03 7.79 -2.65
CA HIS A 26 -6.15 8.96 -2.75
C HIS A 26 -5.59 9.16 -4.16
N ARG A 27 -6.36 8.81 -5.20
CA ARG A 27 -6.06 9.12 -6.62
C ARG A 27 -4.76 8.50 -7.17
N GLY A 28 -4.19 7.54 -6.46
CA GLY A 28 -3.05 6.75 -6.89
C GLY A 28 -3.47 5.54 -7.70
N MET A 29 -2.50 4.97 -8.41
CA MET A 29 -2.66 3.74 -9.17
C MET A 29 -1.57 2.76 -8.77
N VAL A 30 -1.96 1.50 -8.55
CA VAL A 30 -1.01 0.40 -8.37
C VAL A 30 -0.38 0.08 -9.72
N ASN A 31 0.93 0.28 -9.83
CA ASN A 31 1.69 -0.03 -11.02
C ASN A 31 2.08 -1.52 -11.05
N LYS A 32 2.60 -2.04 -9.94
CA LYS A 32 3.02 -3.44 -9.83
C LYS A 32 3.18 -3.93 -8.39
N PHE A 33 3.22 -5.25 -8.26
CA PHE A 33 3.65 -5.96 -7.06
C PHE A 33 5.12 -6.39 -7.19
N GLY A 34 5.86 -6.36 -6.09
CA GLY A 34 7.27 -6.74 -6.00
C GLY A 34 7.52 -7.62 -4.79
N GLY A 35 7.14 -8.89 -4.86
CA GLY A 35 7.20 -9.80 -3.71
C GLY A 35 6.20 -9.38 -2.63
N ASP A 36 6.70 -8.88 -1.51
CA ASP A 36 5.93 -8.34 -0.38
C ASP A 36 5.71 -6.82 -0.45
N ALA A 37 6.15 -6.17 -1.53
CA ALA A 37 5.99 -4.74 -1.76
C ALA A 37 4.95 -4.41 -2.84
N ILE A 38 4.34 -3.23 -2.72
CA ILE A 38 3.51 -2.60 -3.74
C ILE A 38 4.24 -1.37 -4.26
N VAL A 39 4.22 -1.17 -5.57
CA VAL A 39 4.62 0.09 -6.20
C VAL A 39 3.38 0.77 -6.72
N ALA A 40 3.09 1.95 -6.16
CA ALA A 40 2.02 2.83 -6.60
C ALA A 40 2.62 4.12 -7.19
N ILE A 41 1.90 4.69 -8.15
CA ILE A 41 2.24 5.95 -8.79
C ILE A 41 1.05 6.89 -8.76
N TRP A 42 1.36 8.18 -8.73
CA TRP A 42 0.40 9.27 -8.82
C TRP A 42 0.78 10.16 -9.99
N ASN A 43 -0.18 10.98 -10.44
CA ASN A 43 -0.02 11.87 -11.59
C ASN A 43 0.19 11.15 -12.94
N ALA A 44 -0.07 9.84 -12.99
CA ALA A 44 -0.13 9.06 -14.21
C ALA A 44 -1.06 7.84 -14.02
N PRO A 45 -1.92 7.50 -15.00
CA PRO A 45 -2.15 8.22 -16.25
C PRO A 45 -2.98 9.50 -16.06
N GLN A 46 -3.65 9.65 -14.91
CA GLN A 46 -4.48 10.80 -14.60
C GLN A 46 -3.68 11.86 -13.86
N GLU A 47 -3.89 13.13 -14.24
CA GLU A 47 -3.29 14.26 -13.54
C GLU A 47 -3.73 14.33 -12.07
N CYS A 48 -2.76 14.61 -11.21
CA CYS A 48 -2.89 14.83 -9.78
C CYS A 48 -1.89 15.93 -9.40
N PRO A 49 -2.26 17.22 -9.51
CA PRO A 49 -1.34 18.34 -9.23
C PRO A 49 -0.77 18.33 -7.80
N ASP A 50 -1.50 17.71 -6.87
CA ASP A 50 -1.20 17.50 -5.46
C ASP A 50 -0.67 16.07 -5.17
N HIS A 51 -0.11 15.38 -6.16
CA HIS A 51 0.32 13.97 -6.05
C HIS A 51 1.20 13.66 -4.83
N ALA A 52 2.07 14.59 -4.44
CA ALA A 52 2.94 14.42 -3.29
C ALA A 52 2.13 14.35 -1.98
N PHE A 53 1.12 15.22 -1.86
CA PHE A 53 0.22 15.26 -0.72
C PHE A 53 -0.68 14.02 -0.69
N GLU A 54 -1.29 13.67 -1.82
CA GLU A 54 -2.15 12.48 -1.92
C GLU A 54 -1.40 11.18 -1.63
N ALA A 55 -0.16 11.03 -2.10
CA ALA A 55 0.67 9.87 -1.77
C ALA A 55 0.96 9.76 -0.27
N CYS A 56 1.25 10.89 0.40
CA CYS A 56 1.44 10.93 1.85
C CYS A 56 0.15 10.57 2.61
N GLN A 57 -1.00 11.10 2.17
CA GLN A 57 -2.30 10.78 2.76
C GLN A 57 -2.64 9.30 2.61
N ALA A 58 -2.39 8.71 1.45
CA ALA A 58 -2.57 7.28 1.21
C ALA A 58 -1.73 6.42 2.16
N ALA A 59 -0.46 6.79 2.36
CA ALA A 59 0.45 6.09 3.26
C ALA A 59 -0.01 6.20 4.72
N LEU A 60 -0.36 7.40 5.19
CA LEU A 60 -0.85 7.62 6.55
C LEU A 60 -2.13 6.82 6.82
N ALA A 61 -3.12 6.92 5.92
CA ALA A 61 -4.38 6.18 6.05
C ALA A 61 -4.15 4.66 6.05
N SER A 62 -3.22 4.17 5.22
CA SER A 62 -2.85 2.74 5.20
C SER A 62 -2.24 2.29 6.53
N VAL A 63 -1.34 3.09 7.13
CA VAL A 63 -0.73 2.75 8.42
C VAL A 63 -1.79 2.72 9.53
N GLU A 64 -2.67 3.71 9.57
CA GLU A 64 -3.75 3.80 10.57
C GLU A 64 -4.69 2.59 10.46
N GLU A 65 -5.17 2.27 9.26
CA GLU A 65 -6.10 1.17 9.03
C GLU A 65 -5.45 -0.19 9.26
N LEU A 66 -4.19 -0.40 8.83
CA LEU A 66 -3.46 -1.63 9.12
C LEU A 66 -3.28 -1.83 10.63
N GLY A 67 -2.95 -0.77 11.39
CA GLY A 67 -2.87 -0.84 12.84
C GLY A 67 -4.21 -1.21 13.47
N ARG A 68 -5.28 -0.52 13.06
CA ARG A 68 -6.64 -0.74 13.56
C ARG A 68 -7.16 -2.15 13.28
N VAL A 69 -6.84 -2.73 12.12
CA VAL A 69 -7.29 -4.07 11.72
C VAL A 69 -6.39 -5.16 12.31
N ALA A 70 -5.10 -4.90 12.49
CA ALA A 70 -4.16 -5.86 13.08
C ALA A 70 -4.38 -6.08 14.59
N GLU A 71 -4.83 -5.06 15.33
CA GLU A 71 -5.09 -5.17 16.77
C GLU A 71 -6.07 -6.29 17.14
N PRO A 72 -7.28 -6.39 16.55
CA PRO A 72 -8.24 -7.43 16.87
C PRO A 72 -8.05 -8.73 16.07
N ASP A 73 -7.19 -8.77 15.04
CA ASP A 73 -7.05 -9.91 14.14
C ASP A 73 -5.69 -10.62 14.31
N PRO A 74 -5.66 -11.79 14.97
CA PRO A 74 -4.44 -12.57 15.17
C PRO A 74 -3.72 -12.95 13.87
N SER A 75 -4.44 -13.08 12.74
CA SER A 75 -3.82 -13.44 11.47
C SER A 75 -2.98 -12.31 10.86
N LEU A 76 -3.29 -11.06 11.25
CA LEU A 76 -2.58 -9.83 10.88
C LEU A 76 -1.70 -9.30 12.01
N SER A 77 -1.64 -10.01 13.14
CA SER A 77 -0.77 -9.65 14.27
C SER A 77 0.68 -9.47 13.81
N GLY A 78 1.27 -8.33 14.18
CA GLY A 78 2.63 -7.97 13.81
C GLY A 78 2.78 -7.41 12.39
N ALA A 79 1.67 -7.09 11.70
CA ALA A 79 1.74 -6.43 10.40
C ALA A 79 2.49 -5.10 10.49
N ARG A 80 3.65 -5.04 9.84
CA ARG A 80 4.46 -3.83 9.72
C ARG A 80 4.76 -3.61 8.24
N PHE A 81 4.29 -2.50 7.73
CA PHE A 81 4.59 -2.04 6.37
C PHE A 81 5.36 -0.73 6.45
N GLY A 82 6.47 -0.66 5.72
CA GLY A 82 7.22 0.56 5.50
C GLY A 82 6.72 1.26 4.25
N PHE A 83 6.57 2.58 4.32
CA PHE A 83 6.17 3.41 3.18
C PHE A 83 7.32 4.34 2.81
N GLY A 84 7.79 4.24 1.57
CA GLY A 84 8.78 5.16 0.98
C GLY A 84 8.12 5.99 -0.10
N ILE A 85 8.29 7.31 -0.05
CA ILE A 85 7.70 8.25 -0.99
C ILE A 85 8.82 9.10 -1.61
N ASN A 86 8.82 9.20 -2.93
CA ASN A 86 9.73 10.06 -3.68
C ASN A 86 8.94 10.80 -4.78
N THR A 87 9.31 12.06 -5.03
CA THR A 87 8.71 12.89 -6.08
C THR A 87 9.79 13.39 -7.02
N GLY A 88 9.52 13.36 -8.32
CA GLY A 88 10.43 13.85 -9.35
C GLY A 88 9.93 13.50 -10.74
N GLU A 89 10.71 13.92 -11.74
CA GLU A 89 10.44 13.55 -13.13
C GLU A 89 10.69 12.05 -13.35
N ALA A 90 9.80 11.40 -14.11
CA ALA A 90 9.92 10.00 -14.50
C ALA A 90 9.31 9.79 -15.89
N LEU A 91 9.86 8.84 -16.63
CA LEU A 91 9.22 8.33 -17.86
C LEU A 91 8.16 7.31 -17.45
N VAL A 92 6.92 7.53 -17.88
CA VAL A 92 5.79 6.63 -17.63
C VAL A 92 5.18 6.21 -18.97
N GLY A 93 4.92 4.92 -19.17
CA GLY A 93 4.37 4.34 -20.40
C GLY A 93 4.06 2.86 -20.26
#